data_AF-A0AAE3Y202-F1
#
_entry.id   AF-A0AAE3Y202-F1
#
_cell.length_a   1.000
_cell.length_b   1.000
_cell.length_c   1.000
_cell.angle_alpha   90.00
_cell.angle_beta   90.00
_cell.angle_gamma   90.00
#
_symmetry.space_group_name_H-M   'P 1'
#
loop_
_entity.id
_entity.type
_entity.pdbx_description
1 polymer ?
#
loop_
_entity_poly.entity_id
_entity_poly.type
_entity_poly.pdbx_seq_one_letter_code
_entity_poly.pdbx_strand_id
1 'polypeptide(L)' 'MKALTPSPALAAVVGSTPLPRTAVVSKLWDYIKKNNLQDKANKRNINADAKLKEIFGKPQVSMFELAALIGKHVK' A
#
# COMPACT_ATOMS: atom_id res chain seq x y z
N MET A 1 -8.61 13.17 11.49
CA MET A 1 -8.59 11.78 10.99
C MET A 1 -8.04 10.88 12.08
N LYS A 2 -8.67 9.74 12.37
CA LYS A 2 -8.20 8.80 13.40
C LYS A 2 -6.86 8.20 12.98
N ALA A 3 -5.88 8.19 13.89
CA ALA A 3 -4.62 7.50 13.66
C ALA A 3 -4.92 5.99 13.65
N LEU A 4 -4.56 5.32 12.56
CA LEU A 4 -4.78 3.89 12.40
C LEU A 4 -3.46 3.17 12.59
N THR A 5 -3.52 2.02 13.25
CA THR A 5 -2.34 1.19 13.49
C THR A 5 -2.15 0.26 12.29
N PRO A 6 -1.03 0.36 11.55
CA PRO A 6 -0.74 -0.55 10.45
C PRO A 6 -0.50 -1.96 10.97
N SER A 7 -1.00 -2.97 10.24
CA SER A 7 -0.60 -4.36 10.44
C SER A 7 0.90 -4.55 10.21
N PRO A 8 1.53 -5.62 10.73
CA PRO A 8 2.97 -5.86 10.57
C PRO A 8 3.45 -5.81 9.11
N ALA A 9 2.69 -6.41 8.19
CA ALA A 9 2.98 -6.38 6.75
C ALA A 9 2.96 -4.95 6.19
N LEU A 10 1.95 -4.16 6.56
CA LEU A 10 1.85 -2.76 6.12
C LEU A 10 2.94 -1.88 6.76
N ALA A 11 3.25 -2.12 8.04
CA ALA A 11 4.30 -1.44 8.77
C ALA A 11 5.69 -1.65 8.16
N ALA A 12 5.95 -2.80 7.53
CA ALA A 12 7.20 -3.05 6.81
C ALA A 12 7.42 -2.12 5.60
N VAL A 13 6.37 -1.43 5.14
CA VAL A 13 6.42 -0.49 4.00
C VAL A 13 6.23 0.96 4.47
N VAL A 14 5.24 1.24 5.32
CA VAL A 14 4.89 2.62 5.74
C VAL A 14 5.44 3.02 7.12
N GLY A 15 6.01 2.06 7.86
CA GLY A 15 6.45 2.19 9.25
C GLY A 15 5.35 1.78 10.24
N SER A 16 5.75 1.41 11.46
CA SER A 16 4.85 0.96 12.53
C SER A 16 4.11 2.08 13.27
N THR A 17 4.36 3.33 12.91
CA THR A 17 3.76 4.49 13.57
C THR A 17 2.27 4.58 13.23
N PRO A 18 1.39 4.89 14.20
CA PRO A 18 -0.02 5.18 13.91
C PRO A 18 -0.14 6.35 12.95
N LEU A 19 -0.79 6.12 11.80
CA LEU A 19 -0.89 7.09 10.72
C LEU A 19 -2.34 7.19 10.24
N PRO A 20 -2.81 8.39 9.85
CA PRO A 20 -4.10 8.50 9.19
C PRO A 20 -4.07 7.75 7.85
N ARG A 21 -5.22 7.22 7.42
CA ARG A 21 -5.35 6.42 6.18
C ARG A 21 -4.74 7.12 4.96
N THR A 22 -4.91 8.43 4.85
CA THR A 22 -4.34 9.25 3.77
C THR A 22 -2.81 9.21 3.77
N ALA A 23 -2.17 9.34 4.93
CA ALA A 23 -0.71 9.27 5.04
C ALA A 23 -0.17 7.87 4.72
N VAL A 24 -0.89 6.82 5.11
CA VAL A 24 -0.56 5.43 4.73
C VAL A 24 -0.57 5.27 3.21
N VAL A 25 -1.62 5.75 2.54
CA VAL A 25 -1.75 5.70 1.07
C VAL A 25 -0.62 6.48 0.40
N SER A 26 -0.30 7.69 0.88
CA SER A 26 0.82 8.49 0.35
C SER A 26 2.16 7.78 0.47
N LYS A 27 2.49 7.25 1.66
CA LYS A 27 3.74 6.49 1.86
C LYS A 27 3.82 5.24 1.00
N LEU A 28 2.70 4.54 0.81
CA LEU A 28 2.63 3.39 -0.07
C LEU A 28 2.90 3.79 -1.52
N TRP A 29 2.33 4.91 -1.98
CA TRP A 29 2.61 5.46 -3.30
C TRP A 29 4.07 5.86 -3.48
N ASP A 30 4.68 6.48 -2.47
CA ASP A 30 6.10 6.82 -2.49
C ASP A 30 6.96 5.56 -2.62
N TYR A 31 6.62 4.49 -1.89
CA TYR A 31 7.27 3.19 -2.02
C TYR A 31 7.08 2.59 -3.42
N ILE A 32 5.86 2.60 -3.96
CA ILE A 32 5.55 2.08 -5.30
C ILE A 32 6.38 2.79 -6.37
N LYS A 33 6.45 4.14 -6.30
CA LYS A 33 7.23 4.94 -7.24
C LYS A 33 8.73 4.71 -7.08
N LYS A 34 9.23 4.70 -5.83
CA LYS A 34 10.65 4.46 -5.52
C LYS A 34 11.13 3.10 -6.04
N ASN A 35 10.28 2.07 -5.98
CA ASN A 35 10.59 0.72 -6.44
C ASN A 35 10.16 0.46 -7.90
N ASN A 36 9.69 1.48 -8.64
CA ASN A 36 9.21 1.34 -10.01
C ASN A 36 8.15 0.24 -10.19
N LEU A 37 7.28 0.10 -9.18
CA LEU A 37 6.22 -0.91 -9.13
C LEU A 37 4.94 -0.48 -9.87
N GLN A 38 4.84 0.80 -10.25
CA GLN A 38 3.76 1.25 -11.12
C GLN A 38 3.95 0.65 -12.51
N ASP A 39 2.89 0.05 -13.05
CA ASP A 39 2.95 -0.58 -14.35
C ASP A 39 3.21 0.46 -15.46
N LYS A 40 4.16 0.15 -16.36
CA LYS A 40 4.63 1.06 -17.40
C LYS A 40 3.62 1.21 -18.54
N ALA A 41 2.85 0.17 -18.83
CA ALA A 41 1.84 0.17 -19.88
C ALA A 41 0.50 0.73 -19.36
N ASN A 42 0.11 0.33 -18.16
CA ASN A 42 -1.11 0.76 -17.51
C ASN A 42 -0.82 1.38 -16.14
N LYS A 43 -0.57 2.69 -16.11
CA LYS A 43 -0.26 3.45 -14.88
C LYS A 43 -1.33 3.37 -13.76
N ARG A 44 -2.49 2.77 -14.03
CA ARG A 44 -3.53 2.49 -13.01
C ARG A 44 -3.25 1.22 -12.22
N ASN A 45 -2.37 0.35 -12.72
CA ASN A 45 -2.01 -0.91 -12.11
C ASN A 45 -0.67 -0.80 -11.36
N ILE A 46 -0.59 -1.55 -10.27
CA ILE A 46 0.54 -1.59 -9.36
C ILE A 46 0.96 -3.05 -9.25
N ASN A 47 2.20 -3.33 -9.65
CA ASN A 47 2.82 -4.63 -9.56
C ASN A 47 3.33 -4.84 -8.14
N ALA A 48 2.78 -5.85 -7.47
CA ALA A 48 3.10 -6.15 -6.09
C ALA A 48 4.47 -6.84 -6.02
N ASP A 49 5.42 -6.23 -5.30
CA ASP A 49 6.65 -6.91 -4.90
C ASP A 49 6.36 -7.92 -3.77
N ALA A 50 7.40 -8.59 -3.25
CA ALA A 50 7.22 -9.58 -2.19
C ALA A 50 6.47 -9.01 -0.96
N LYS A 51 6.76 -7.76 -0.57
CA LYS A 51 6.11 -7.11 0.58
C LYS A 51 4.68 -6.70 0.28
N LEU A 52 4.44 -6.07 -0.87
CA LEU A 52 3.11 -5.66 -1.29
C LEU A 52 2.22 -6.86 -1.57
N LYS A 53 2.76 -8.01 -1.99
CA LYS A 53 1.98 -9.25 -2.17
C LYS A 53 1.35 -9.72 -0.86
N GLU A 54 2.04 -9.56 0.28
CA GLU A 54 1.46 -9.89 1.60
C GLU A 54 0.31 -8.96 1.99
N ILE A 55 0.33 -7.71 1.53
CA ILE A 55 -0.72 -6.71 1.82
C ILE A 55 -1.88 -6.83 0.81
N PHE A 56 -1.56 -7.09 -0.45
CA PHE A 56 -2.52 -7.07 -1.54
C PHE A 56 -3.18 -8.43 -1.77
N GLY A 57 -2.50 -9.52 -1.38
CA GLY A 57 -2.93 -10.90 -1.62
C GLY A 57 -2.88 -11.31 -3.10
N LYS A 58 -2.44 -10.43 -4.00
CA LYS A 58 -2.38 -10.67 -5.44
C LYS A 58 -1.16 -9.99 -6.08
N PRO A 59 -0.65 -10.52 -7.22
CA PRO A 59 0.56 -10.01 -7.86
C PRO A 59 0.39 -8.63 -8.50
N GLN A 60 -0.84 -8.20 -8.79
CA GLN A 60 -1.14 -6.90 -9.35
C GLN A 60 -2.46 -6.38 -8.80
N VAL A 61 -2.51 -5.10 -8.42
CA VAL A 61 -3.71 -4.41 -7.96
C VAL A 61 -3.96 -3.15 -8.78
N SER A 62 -5.21 -2.70 -8.82
CA SER A 62 -5.51 -1.36 -9.33
C SER A 62 -5.41 -0.30 -8.23
N MET A 63 -5.08 0.94 -8.60
CA MET A 63 -5.10 2.09 -7.69
C MET A 63 -6.46 2.30 -7.00
N PHE A 64 -7.56 1.87 -7.62
CA PHE A 64 -8.91 1.93 -7.02
C PHE A 64 -9.07 0.93 -5.87
N GLU A 65 -8.41 -0.21 -5.94
CA GLU A 65 -8.47 -1.25 -4.91
C GLU A 65 -7.51 -0.95 -3.75
N LEU A 66 -6.48 -0.13 -3.98
CA LEU A 66 -5.45 0.19 -3.00
C LEU A 66 -6.04 0.68 -1.68
N ALA A 67 -6.98 1.63 -1.75
CA ALA A 67 -7.62 2.16 -0.56
C ALA A 67 -8.41 1.06 0.17
N ALA A 68 -9.18 0.24 -0.53
CA ALA A 68 -9.99 -0.83 0.06
C ALA A 68 -9.12 -1.91 0.72
N LEU A 69 -8.03 -2.32 0.05
CA LEU A 69 -7.06 -3.30 0.56
C LEU A 69 -6.39 -2.78 1.82
N ILE A 70 -5.87 -1.55 1.83
CA ILE A 70 -5.28 -0.93 3.01
C ILE A 70 -6.27 -0.94 4.18
N GLY A 71 -7.56 -0.71 3.93
CA GLY A 71 -8.61 -0.75 4.95
C GLY A 71 -8.68 -2.05 5.76
N LYS A 72 -8.24 -3.18 5.19
CA LYS A 72 -8.16 -4.47 5.88
C LYS A 72 -6.92 -4.63 6.76
N HIS A 73 -5.91 -3.79 6.52
CA HIS A 73 -4.58 -3.84 7.14
C HIS A 73 -4.33 -2.71 8.15
N VAL A 74 -5.36 -1.93 8.46
CA VAL A 74 -5.29 -0.81 9.41
C VAL A 74 -6.41 -0.97 10.44
N LYS A 75 -6.09 -0.86 11.73
CA LYS A 75 -7.05 -0.91 12.86
C LYS A 75 -7.16 0.43 13.55
#